data_AF-A0A2N3EDQ5-F1
#
_entry.id   AF-A0A2N3EDQ5-F1
#
_cell.length_a   1.000
_cell.length_b   1.000
_cell.length_c   1.000
_cell.angle_alpha   90.00
_cell.angle_beta   90.00
_cell.angle_gamma   90.00
#
_symmetry.space_group_name_H-M   'P 1'
#
loop_
_entity.id
_entity.type
_entity.pdbx_description
1 polymer ?
#
loop_
_entity_poly.entity_id
_entity_poly.type
_entity_poly.pdbx_seq_one_letter_code
_entity_poly.pdbx_strand_id
1 'polypeptide(L)'
;APAWLFDAVGLDFTKFHAAGAAHVMQYKYDAARGGRQEENYPTMTWSQNYKYPANAIMWTLFFAGNTFCPDFLVQGRPAQDFLQEHYLGAMEAVAKRVKDLPNVIGFDSLNEPGSGYVGLSLSYRHLGPSEKNPFPARPGLAWSPLDGFAAARGLARDIPEMGIDWEERAVVKKRDVLVNADGISIWKQGHACPFERAGVYRLSGGEIEALDEEFFVSRNGRRFEMEKDFMGPFFARVAERVRAIDGDWLLFAELDPGSGLGHGFPPDTPERTVNASHWYDIVTLSTKRFDFPVKINPYTGRTTEGADAIEASYVRQLGRLKDASKTLNRGTGAPALLGEFGIPYDLDDAAAYKAWDAGDRTEAPWQKHTIALDLMYNALDQLLMNSTQWNYTASNRNDQAVGDGWNQEDLSIYSIDQRTDHSDINSGGRALKGFVRPYARAVAGRPLKMKFKRETGAFRFVYEADGKGETEIFVPRLQYPNGYDVEVEGGEATRDEENQSLLVHAVGSNKVAVTVTRR
;
A
#
# COMPACT_ATOMS: atom_id res chain seq x y z
N ALA A 1 -1.00 12.60 10.51
CA ALA A 1 -1.96 13.04 11.54
C ALA A 1 -1.91 14.56 11.68
N PRO A 2 -3.05 15.26 11.90
CA PRO A 2 -3.06 16.68 12.28
C PRO A 2 -2.16 16.98 13.48
N ALA A 3 -1.39 18.07 13.42
CA ALA A 3 -0.37 18.39 14.43
C ALA A 3 -0.92 18.51 15.87
N TRP A 4 -2.14 19.03 16.01
CA TRP A 4 -2.81 19.18 17.31
C TRP A 4 -3.08 17.86 18.03
N LEU A 5 -3.10 16.71 17.33
CA LEU A 5 -3.24 15.41 17.97
C LEU A 5 -1.99 15.03 18.78
N PHE A 6 -0.80 15.40 18.30
CA PHE A 6 0.44 15.22 19.06
C PHE A 6 0.40 16.05 20.33
N ASP A 7 -0.02 17.31 20.21
CA ASP A 7 -0.19 18.20 21.36
C ASP A 7 -1.18 17.63 22.38
N ALA A 8 -2.31 17.08 21.91
CA ALA A 8 -3.36 16.51 22.74
C ALA A 8 -2.89 15.30 23.56
N VAL A 9 -1.95 14.50 23.04
CA VAL A 9 -1.33 13.39 23.79
C VAL A 9 -0.05 13.79 24.52
N GLY A 10 0.34 15.06 24.50
CA GLY A 10 1.52 15.58 25.21
C GLY A 10 2.86 15.43 24.47
N LEU A 11 2.83 15.14 23.16
CA LEU A 11 4.00 15.09 22.30
C LEU A 11 4.29 16.47 21.68
N ASP A 12 5.58 16.76 21.48
CA ASP A 12 6.10 17.98 20.86
C ASP A 12 6.66 17.65 19.48
N PHE A 13 5.80 17.77 18.45
CA PHE A 13 6.14 17.34 17.09
C PHE A 13 7.29 18.15 16.46
N THR A 14 7.60 19.35 16.98
CA THR A 14 8.72 20.16 16.47
C THR A 14 10.07 19.58 16.86
N LYS A 15 10.11 18.65 17.83
CA LYS A 15 11.33 17.98 18.29
C LYS A 15 11.59 16.63 17.63
N PHE A 16 10.63 16.09 16.87
CA PHE A 16 10.72 14.72 16.37
C PHE A 16 11.96 14.46 15.52
N HIS A 17 12.32 15.37 14.62
CA HIS A 17 13.50 15.20 13.78
C HIS A 17 14.79 15.26 14.62
N ALA A 18 14.95 16.27 15.47
CA ALA A 18 16.15 16.48 16.27
C ALA A 18 16.37 15.32 17.28
N ALA A 19 15.29 14.77 17.83
CA ALA A 19 15.35 13.58 18.69
C ALA A 19 15.56 12.26 17.93
N GLY A 20 15.59 12.28 16.59
CA GLY A 20 15.59 11.06 15.77
C GLY A 20 14.34 10.20 15.94
N ALA A 21 13.24 10.81 16.37
CA ALA A 21 11.97 10.14 16.70
C ALA A 21 10.99 10.02 15.53
N ALA A 22 11.26 10.72 14.42
CA ALA A 22 10.59 10.52 13.14
C ALA A 22 11.55 10.86 11.99
N HIS A 23 11.39 10.17 10.88
CA HIS A 23 12.03 10.42 9.61
C HIS A 23 11.19 11.40 8.79
N VAL A 24 11.67 12.64 8.61
CA VAL A 24 10.89 13.73 8.02
C VAL A 24 11.64 14.33 6.85
N MET A 25 11.04 14.27 5.65
CA MET A 25 11.65 14.73 4.40
C MET A 25 12.09 16.19 4.47
N GLN A 26 11.27 17.08 5.03
CA GLN A 26 11.55 18.53 5.10
C GLN A 26 12.84 18.88 5.85
N TYR A 27 13.34 17.99 6.71
CA TYR A 27 14.59 18.18 7.44
C TYR A 27 15.74 17.33 6.89
N LYS A 28 15.43 16.23 6.20
CA LYS A 28 16.43 15.26 5.70
C LYS A 28 16.81 15.50 4.25
N TYR A 29 15.86 15.90 3.41
CA TYR A 29 16.06 16.13 1.99
C TYR A 29 16.54 17.56 1.74
N ASP A 30 17.66 17.72 1.03
CA ASP A 30 18.15 19.03 0.61
C ASP A 30 17.47 19.45 -0.70
N ALA A 31 16.39 20.22 -0.60
CA ALA A 31 15.65 20.69 -1.77
C ALA A 31 16.49 21.61 -2.70
N ALA A 32 17.52 22.29 -2.19
CA ALA A 32 18.38 23.14 -3.01
C ALA A 32 19.33 22.31 -3.88
N ARG A 33 19.77 21.15 -3.39
CA ARG A 33 20.55 20.18 -4.16
C ARG A 33 19.72 19.49 -5.25
N GLY A 34 18.44 19.22 -4.97
CA GLY A 34 17.56 18.49 -5.89
C GLY A 34 18.00 17.04 -6.13
N GLY A 35 17.39 16.42 -7.13
CA GLY A 35 17.66 15.03 -7.56
C GLY A 35 17.47 13.98 -6.46
N ARG A 36 17.91 12.76 -6.79
CA ARG A 36 17.94 11.62 -5.87
C ARG A 36 19.08 11.80 -4.86
N GLN A 37 18.84 11.46 -3.59
CA GLN A 37 19.79 11.71 -2.49
C GLN A 37 19.88 10.49 -1.57
N GLU A 38 20.46 9.40 -2.07
CA GLU A 38 20.56 8.12 -1.35
C GLU A 38 21.33 8.20 -0.02
N GLU A 39 22.18 9.21 0.17
CA GLU A 39 22.92 9.44 1.40
C GLU A 39 22.13 10.23 2.47
N ASN A 40 21.18 11.08 2.06
CA ASN A 40 20.46 12.00 2.96
C ASN A 40 19.03 11.53 3.21
N TYR A 41 18.34 11.14 2.13
CA TYR A 41 16.97 10.66 2.09
C TYR A 41 16.89 9.45 1.16
N PRO A 42 17.29 8.25 1.60
CA PRO A 42 17.31 7.06 0.74
C PRO A 42 15.94 6.73 0.15
N THR A 43 15.92 6.11 -1.03
CA THR A 43 14.66 5.70 -1.66
C THR A 43 13.83 4.78 -0.74
N MET A 44 12.51 5.00 -0.68
CA MET A 44 11.56 4.27 0.17
C MET A 44 11.85 4.34 1.69
N THR A 45 12.73 5.23 2.14
CA THR A 45 13.10 5.35 3.56
C THR A 45 11.94 5.82 4.45
N TRP A 46 10.96 6.55 3.89
CA TRP A 46 9.80 7.05 4.63
C TRP A 46 9.01 5.93 5.31
N SER A 47 8.95 4.74 4.71
CA SER A 47 8.28 3.56 5.26
C SER A 47 8.91 3.07 6.58
N GLN A 48 10.17 3.45 6.86
CA GLN A 48 10.79 3.14 8.15
C GLN A 48 10.09 3.84 9.31
N ASN A 49 9.36 4.95 9.05
CA ASN A 49 8.64 5.69 10.08
C ASN A 49 7.69 4.84 10.91
N TYR A 50 7.12 3.74 10.38
CA TYR A 50 6.26 2.86 11.18
C TYR A 50 6.92 2.37 12.48
N LYS A 51 8.25 2.25 12.48
CA LYS A 51 9.05 1.78 13.63
C LYS A 51 9.59 2.91 14.52
N TYR A 52 9.59 4.14 14.02
CA TYR A 52 10.14 5.28 14.76
C TYR A 52 9.18 5.68 15.89
N PRO A 53 9.71 6.11 17.05
CA PRO A 53 8.92 6.15 18.27
C PRO A 53 7.72 7.08 18.22
N ALA A 54 7.81 8.23 17.56
CA ALA A 54 6.67 9.14 17.45
C ALA A 54 5.46 8.47 16.77
N ASN A 55 5.72 7.71 15.69
CA ASN A 55 4.69 7.02 14.94
C ASN A 55 4.18 5.77 15.68
N ALA A 56 5.09 4.94 16.18
CA ALA A 56 4.74 3.71 16.88
C ALA A 56 3.93 3.97 18.17
N ILE A 57 4.26 5.04 18.91
CA ILE A 57 3.46 5.51 20.06
C ILE A 57 2.05 5.89 19.61
N MET A 58 1.92 6.71 18.57
CA MET A 58 0.62 7.19 18.11
C MET A 58 -0.26 6.06 17.57
N TRP A 59 0.30 5.12 16.80
CA TRP A 59 -0.43 3.93 16.36
C TRP A 59 -0.89 3.06 17.52
N THR A 60 -0.04 2.85 18.51
CA THR A 60 -0.39 2.08 19.71
C THR A 60 -1.52 2.75 20.49
N LEU A 61 -1.49 4.08 20.64
CA LEU A 61 -2.58 4.82 21.28
C LEU A 61 -3.87 4.80 20.44
N PHE A 62 -3.76 4.93 19.12
CA PHE A 62 -4.90 4.97 18.20
C PHE A 62 -5.66 3.63 18.14
N PHE A 63 -4.97 2.49 18.15
CA PHE A 63 -5.61 1.18 18.03
C PHE A 63 -5.81 0.46 19.36
N ALA A 64 -4.85 0.57 20.28
CA ALA A 64 -4.76 -0.26 21.48
C ALA A 64 -4.59 0.54 22.78
N GLY A 65 -4.82 1.86 22.75
CA GLY A 65 -4.69 2.73 23.91
C GLY A 65 -5.56 2.32 25.09
N ASN A 66 -6.79 1.86 24.86
CA ASN A 66 -7.69 1.40 25.92
C ASN A 66 -7.19 0.09 26.58
N THR A 67 -6.41 -0.72 25.86
CA THR A 67 -5.82 -1.95 26.40
C THR A 67 -4.53 -1.65 27.15
N PHE A 68 -3.65 -0.84 26.58
CA PHE A 68 -2.30 -0.64 27.12
C PHE A 68 -2.17 0.55 28.07
N CYS A 69 -3.02 1.56 27.93
CA CYS A 69 -3.00 2.78 28.75
C CYS A 69 -4.44 3.27 29.05
N PRO A 70 -5.32 2.45 29.68
CA PRO A 70 -6.73 2.79 29.90
C PRO A 70 -6.93 4.08 30.70
N ASP A 71 -6.02 4.38 31.63
CA ASP A 71 -6.08 5.56 32.49
C ASP A 71 -5.46 6.82 31.85
N PHE A 72 -4.97 6.72 30.62
CA PHE A 72 -4.45 7.86 29.88
C PHE A 72 -5.59 8.59 29.18
N LEU A 73 -6.03 9.69 29.82
CA LEU A 73 -7.16 10.48 29.37
C LEU A 73 -6.70 11.75 28.65
N VAL A 74 -7.30 12.01 27.49
CA VAL A 74 -7.20 13.26 26.73
C VAL A 74 -8.55 13.96 26.82
N GLN A 75 -8.57 15.17 27.41
CA GLN A 75 -9.79 15.92 27.66
C GLN A 75 -10.87 15.08 28.39
N GLY A 76 -10.46 14.29 29.38
CA GLY A 76 -11.35 13.46 30.19
C GLY A 76 -11.83 12.16 29.51
N ARG A 77 -11.34 11.84 28.31
CA ARG A 77 -11.73 10.63 27.56
C ARG A 77 -10.52 9.74 27.32
N PRO A 78 -10.65 8.40 27.27
CA PRO A 78 -9.55 7.53 26.91
C PRO A 78 -8.91 7.96 25.59
N ALA A 79 -7.58 7.97 25.52
CA ALA A 79 -6.86 8.50 24.37
C ALA A 79 -7.26 7.84 23.04
N GLN A 80 -7.44 6.50 23.04
CA GLN A 80 -7.90 5.77 21.87
C GLN A 80 -9.26 6.29 21.37
N ASP A 81 -10.23 6.43 22.27
CA ASP A 81 -11.57 6.91 21.93
C ASP A 81 -11.55 8.34 21.44
N PHE A 82 -10.73 9.19 22.06
CA PHE A 82 -10.54 10.57 21.63
C PHE A 82 -9.98 10.62 20.20
N LEU A 83 -8.92 9.89 19.90
CA LEU A 83 -8.28 9.88 18.58
C LEU A 83 -9.21 9.29 17.51
N GLN A 84 -9.81 8.12 17.76
CA GLN A 84 -10.69 7.46 16.80
C GLN A 84 -11.97 8.28 16.55
N GLU A 85 -12.56 8.92 17.56
CA GLU A 85 -13.80 9.69 17.35
C GLU A 85 -13.57 10.95 16.49
N HIS A 86 -12.40 11.59 16.57
CA HIS A 86 -12.07 12.69 15.66
C HIS A 86 -11.84 12.19 14.22
N TYR A 87 -11.18 11.04 14.05
CA TYR A 87 -11.02 10.43 12.74
C TYR A 87 -12.37 10.02 12.12
N LEU A 88 -13.20 9.32 12.87
CA LEU A 88 -14.53 8.90 12.45
C LEU A 88 -15.44 10.10 12.17
N GLY A 89 -15.37 11.17 12.98
CA GLY A 89 -16.09 12.41 12.72
C GLY A 89 -15.68 13.10 11.40
N ALA A 90 -14.39 13.03 11.03
CA ALA A 90 -13.91 13.52 9.75
C ALA A 90 -14.44 12.67 8.58
N MET A 91 -14.40 11.33 8.70
CA MET A 91 -14.99 10.43 7.69
C MET A 91 -16.50 10.67 7.54
N GLU A 92 -17.22 10.82 8.65
CA GLU A 92 -18.66 11.11 8.67
C GLU A 92 -18.98 12.43 7.95
N ALA A 93 -18.15 13.46 8.11
CA ALA A 93 -18.31 14.73 7.41
C ALA A 93 -18.13 14.58 5.88
N VAL A 94 -17.16 13.78 5.43
CA VAL A 94 -16.98 13.47 4.00
C VAL A 94 -18.17 12.66 3.48
N ALA A 95 -18.58 11.62 4.20
CA ALA A 95 -19.73 10.79 3.88
C ALA A 95 -21.00 11.61 3.68
N LYS A 96 -21.34 12.51 4.62
CA LYS A 96 -22.49 13.42 4.47
C LYS A 96 -22.40 14.32 3.24
N ARG A 97 -21.19 14.72 2.83
CA ARG A 97 -20.98 15.59 1.66
C ARG A 97 -21.22 14.85 0.35
N VAL A 98 -20.88 13.57 0.28
CA VAL A 98 -20.89 12.80 -0.97
C VAL A 98 -22.08 11.85 -1.10
N LYS A 99 -22.98 11.80 -0.11
CA LYS A 99 -24.12 10.87 -0.06
C LYS A 99 -25.02 10.88 -1.30
N ASP A 100 -25.17 12.04 -1.95
CA ASP A 100 -26.05 12.19 -3.10
C ASP A 100 -25.34 11.88 -4.44
N LEU A 101 -24.06 11.45 -4.39
CA LEU A 101 -23.28 11.06 -5.56
C LEU A 101 -23.40 9.55 -5.79
N PRO A 102 -24.11 9.09 -6.84
CA PRO A 102 -24.40 7.66 -7.05
C PRO A 102 -23.16 6.83 -7.38
N ASN A 103 -22.04 7.47 -7.75
CA ASN A 103 -20.78 6.80 -8.07
C ASN A 103 -19.92 6.52 -6.83
N VAL A 104 -20.32 6.99 -5.64
CA VAL A 104 -19.64 6.66 -4.38
C VAL A 104 -20.20 5.35 -3.86
N ILE A 105 -19.37 4.32 -3.90
CA ILE A 105 -19.77 2.95 -3.51
C ILE A 105 -19.39 2.59 -2.08
N GLY A 106 -18.56 3.39 -1.41
CA GLY A 106 -18.07 3.09 -0.08
C GLY A 106 -16.87 3.92 0.33
N PHE A 107 -16.24 3.51 1.44
CA PHE A 107 -15.11 4.22 2.05
C PHE A 107 -13.98 3.27 2.37
N ASP A 108 -12.76 3.68 2.03
CA ASP A 108 -11.58 3.09 2.64
C ASP A 108 -11.49 3.46 4.11
N SER A 109 -11.33 2.44 4.94
CA SER A 109 -11.27 2.57 6.39
C SER A 109 -10.09 3.44 6.82
N LEU A 110 -8.89 3.17 6.30
CA LEU A 110 -7.64 3.82 6.66
C LEU A 110 -6.51 3.20 5.84
N ASN A 111 -5.86 4.02 5.01
CA ASN A 111 -4.73 3.62 4.18
C ASN A 111 -3.53 3.16 5.02
N GLU A 112 -3.00 1.98 4.71
CA GLU A 112 -1.79 1.39 5.27
C GLU A 112 -1.65 1.58 6.80
N PRO A 113 -2.56 1.01 7.61
CA PRO A 113 -2.56 1.24 9.05
C PRO A 113 -1.33 0.60 9.73
N GLY A 114 -0.64 1.34 10.61
CA GLY A 114 0.48 0.78 11.39
C GLY A 114 0.02 0.03 12.64
N SER A 115 0.69 -1.07 12.98
CA SER A 115 0.40 -1.87 14.20
C SER A 115 0.93 -1.26 15.50
N GLY A 116 1.77 -0.21 15.41
CA GLY A 116 2.46 0.34 16.56
C GLY A 116 3.34 -0.72 17.26
N TYR A 117 3.19 -0.87 18.58
CA TYR A 117 3.92 -1.85 19.37
C TYR A 117 3.18 -3.17 19.60
N VAL A 118 1.94 -3.32 19.12
CA VAL A 118 1.14 -4.54 19.31
C VAL A 118 1.90 -5.76 18.80
N GLY A 119 2.04 -6.78 19.65
CA GLY A 119 2.73 -8.03 19.30
C GLY A 119 4.27 -7.97 19.36
N LEU A 120 4.86 -6.86 19.80
CA LEU A 120 6.32 -6.71 19.92
C LEU A 120 6.80 -6.89 21.37
N SER A 121 7.81 -7.75 21.58
CA SER A 121 8.50 -7.80 22.88
C SER A 121 9.34 -6.54 23.10
N LEU A 122 9.36 -6.04 24.34
CA LEU A 122 9.86 -4.70 24.68
C LEU A 122 11.32 -4.46 24.27
N SER A 123 12.22 -5.41 24.56
CA SER A 123 13.66 -5.26 24.27
C SER A 123 14.11 -5.92 22.96
N TYR A 124 13.21 -6.55 22.20
CA TYR A 124 13.59 -7.31 21.01
C TYR A 124 13.91 -6.40 19.82
N ARG A 125 15.15 -6.48 19.34
CA ARG A 125 15.60 -5.89 18.07
C ARG A 125 15.63 -6.97 16.99
N HIS A 126 14.85 -6.80 15.93
CA HIS A 126 14.79 -7.78 14.85
C HIS A 126 15.97 -7.59 13.86
N LEU A 127 17.03 -8.37 14.06
CA LEU A 127 18.25 -8.35 13.22
C LEU A 127 18.29 -9.44 12.14
N GLY A 128 17.29 -10.33 12.13
CA GLY A 128 17.17 -11.42 11.17
C GLY A 128 16.25 -12.52 11.72
N PRO A 129 16.06 -13.60 10.94
CA PRO A 129 15.26 -14.74 11.37
C PRO A 129 15.71 -15.31 12.71
N SER A 130 14.76 -15.55 13.61
CA SER A 130 14.95 -16.17 14.92
C SER A 130 13.73 -16.99 15.32
N GLU A 131 13.80 -17.70 16.45
CA GLU A 131 12.64 -18.40 17.01
C GLU A 131 11.46 -17.45 17.32
N LYS A 132 11.76 -16.19 17.70
CA LYS A 132 10.74 -15.17 17.98
C LYS A 132 10.12 -14.59 16.72
N ASN A 133 10.91 -14.44 15.66
CA ASN A 133 10.45 -13.89 14.39
C ASN A 133 11.18 -14.59 13.23
N PRO A 134 10.54 -15.51 12.49
CA PRO A 134 11.18 -16.27 11.42
C PRO A 134 11.36 -15.47 10.13
N PHE A 135 10.87 -14.23 10.04
CA PHE A 135 10.96 -13.42 8.84
C PHE A 135 12.35 -12.78 8.68
N PRO A 136 12.77 -12.44 7.45
CA PRO A 136 13.98 -11.67 7.22
C PRO A 136 13.89 -10.27 7.85
N ALA A 137 15.03 -9.75 8.32
CA ALA A 137 15.14 -8.36 8.71
C ALA A 137 14.85 -7.43 7.53
N ARG A 138 14.45 -6.20 7.84
CA ARG A 138 14.21 -5.15 6.85
C ARG A 138 15.26 -4.06 6.95
N PRO A 139 15.65 -3.43 5.84
CA PRO A 139 16.53 -2.27 5.87
C PRO A 139 16.02 -1.16 6.80
N GLY A 140 16.95 -0.38 7.35
CA GLY A 140 16.70 0.68 8.32
C GLY A 140 17.10 0.31 9.75
N LEU A 141 16.80 1.21 10.68
CA LEU A 141 17.09 1.01 12.10
C LEU A 141 16.24 -0.13 12.68
N ALA A 142 16.90 -1.08 13.34
CA ALA A 142 16.27 -2.21 14.03
C ALA A 142 15.81 -1.81 15.44
N TRP A 143 14.83 -0.90 15.49
CA TRP A 143 14.19 -0.45 16.72
C TRP A 143 13.58 -1.61 17.53
N SER A 144 13.81 -1.60 18.85
CA SER A 144 12.91 -2.24 19.81
C SER A 144 11.93 -1.20 20.39
N PRO A 145 10.77 -1.60 20.93
CA PRO A 145 9.90 -0.68 21.68
C PRO A 145 10.64 0.06 22.80
N LEU A 146 11.57 -0.60 23.51
CA LEU A 146 12.37 0.01 24.58
C LEU A 146 13.29 1.11 24.04
N ASP A 147 13.93 0.90 22.89
CA ASP A 147 14.72 1.94 22.22
C ASP A 147 13.86 3.13 21.84
N GLY A 148 12.65 2.86 21.34
CA GLY A 148 11.69 3.90 21.00
C GLY A 148 11.32 4.75 22.22
N PHE A 149 10.99 4.12 23.35
CA PHE A 149 10.69 4.84 24.59
C PHE A 149 11.89 5.62 25.12
N ALA A 150 13.09 5.03 25.07
CA ALA A 150 14.32 5.69 25.50
C ALA A 150 14.58 6.97 24.67
N ALA A 151 14.56 6.84 23.34
CA ALA A 151 14.75 7.97 22.43
C ALA A 151 13.66 9.03 22.64
N ALA A 152 12.39 8.63 22.80
CA ALA A 152 11.30 9.57 23.08
C ALA A 152 11.49 10.34 24.39
N ARG A 153 12.18 9.76 25.38
CA ARG A 153 12.47 10.39 26.69
C ARG A 153 13.77 11.19 26.72
N GLY A 154 14.46 11.34 25.59
CA GLY A 154 15.73 12.07 25.57
C GLY A 154 16.94 11.23 25.97
N LEU A 155 16.84 9.90 25.91
CA LEU A 155 17.99 9.02 26.13
C LEU A 155 18.60 8.62 24.79
N ALA A 156 19.91 8.83 24.67
CA ALA A 156 20.66 8.40 23.49
C ALA A 156 20.69 6.88 23.40
N ARG A 157 20.64 6.33 22.17
CA ARG A 157 20.65 4.88 21.93
C ARG A 157 21.50 4.52 20.73
N ASP A 158 22.38 3.54 20.90
CA ASP A 158 23.00 2.84 19.78
C ASP A 158 22.05 1.78 19.24
N ILE A 159 21.61 1.97 18.00
CA ILE A 159 20.64 1.10 17.32
C ILE A 159 21.29 0.51 16.07
N PRO A 160 21.23 -0.82 15.86
CA PRO A 160 21.73 -1.44 14.64
C PRO A 160 20.99 -0.92 13.40
N GLU A 161 21.74 -0.46 12.41
CA GLU A 161 21.25 -0.14 11.08
C GLU A 161 21.38 -1.38 10.19
N MET A 162 20.25 -1.84 9.67
CA MET A 162 20.16 -2.96 8.76
C MET A 162 20.19 -2.45 7.31
N GLY A 163 20.86 -3.16 6.43
CA GLY A 163 20.94 -2.81 5.01
C GLY A 163 21.10 -4.03 4.12
N ILE A 164 20.78 -3.87 2.84
CA ILE A 164 20.96 -4.93 1.84
C ILE A 164 22.46 -5.15 1.64
N ASP A 165 22.87 -6.41 1.64
CA ASP A 165 24.15 -6.85 1.13
C ASP A 165 23.95 -7.56 -0.21
N TRP A 166 24.52 -6.99 -1.27
CA TRP A 166 24.35 -7.50 -2.63
C TRP A 166 25.19 -8.75 -2.91
N GLU A 167 26.31 -8.91 -2.20
CA GLU A 167 27.17 -10.10 -2.33
C GLU A 167 26.55 -11.27 -1.57
N GLU A 168 26.12 -11.03 -0.33
CA GLU A 168 25.48 -12.08 0.49
C GLU A 168 24.01 -12.33 0.11
N ARG A 169 23.39 -11.41 -0.67
CA ARG A 169 21.97 -11.45 -1.07
C ARG A 169 21.03 -11.58 0.14
N ALA A 170 21.33 -10.81 1.18
CA ALA A 170 20.64 -10.81 2.45
C ALA A 170 20.57 -9.41 3.05
N VAL A 171 19.71 -9.22 4.05
CA VAL A 171 19.71 -8.01 4.88
C VAL A 171 20.56 -8.27 6.11
N VAL A 172 21.59 -7.44 6.31
CA VAL A 172 22.61 -7.61 7.37
C VAL A 172 22.77 -6.33 8.17
N LYS A 173 23.34 -6.44 9.37
CA LYS A 173 23.75 -5.27 10.15
C LYS A 173 24.93 -4.59 9.45
N LYS A 174 24.77 -3.31 9.11
CA LYS A 174 25.84 -2.51 8.48
C LYS A 174 26.69 -1.76 9.51
N ARG A 175 26.05 -1.21 10.54
CA ARG A 175 26.69 -0.47 11.64
C ARG A 175 25.73 -0.27 12.81
N ASP A 176 26.21 0.29 13.90
CA ASP A 176 25.36 0.91 14.92
C ASP A 176 25.25 2.41 14.66
N VAL A 177 24.06 2.97 14.90
CA VAL A 177 23.77 4.39 14.75
C VAL A 177 23.35 4.94 16.10
N LEU A 178 24.07 5.96 16.58
CA LEU A 178 23.71 6.71 17.77
C LEU A 178 22.53 7.63 17.44
N VAL A 179 21.38 7.35 18.03
CA VAL A 179 20.16 8.16 17.93
C VAL A 179 20.00 9.02 19.18
N ASN A 180 19.51 10.25 18.98
CA ASN A 180 19.23 11.23 20.04
C ASN A 180 20.44 11.60 20.92
N ALA A 181 21.60 11.84 20.30
CA ALA A 181 22.83 12.21 20.99
C ALA A 181 22.69 13.50 21.85
N ASP A 182 21.81 14.41 21.44
CA ASP A 182 21.57 15.68 22.12
C ASP A 182 20.58 15.58 23.30
N GLY A 183 20.07 14.37 23.59
CA GLY A 183 19.20 14.12 24.74
C GLY A 183 17.84 14.83 24.68
N ILE A 184 17.27 14.96 23.49
CA ILE A 184 16.05 15.71 23.23
C ILE A 184 14.82 14.84 23.53
N SER A 185 14.06 15.19 24.56
CA SER A 185 12.76 14.57 24.83
C SER A 185 11.69 15.11 23.88
N ILE A 186 10.89 14.21 23.29
CA ILE A 186 9.74 14.59 22.46
C ILE A 186 8.47 14.82 23.27
N TRP A 187 8.52 14.67 24.60
CA TRP A 187 7.40 14.98 25.47
C TRP A 187 7.40 16.47 25.84
N LYS A 188 6.22 17.07 25.89
CA LYS A 188 6.05 18.44 26.39
C LYS A 188 6.42 18.51 27.87
N GLN A 189 6.83 19.70 28.29
CA GLN A 189 7.08 19.96 29.71
C GLN A 189 5.81 19.63 30.53
N GLY A 190 6.01 18.96 31.66
CA GLY A 190 4.91 18.51 32.53
C GLY A 190 4.14 17.29 32.02
N HIS A 191 4.50 16.71 30.86
CA HIS A 191 3.88 15.51 30.32
C HIS A 191 4.81 14.30 30.48
N ALA A 192 4.23 13.17 30.87
CA ALA A 192 4.93 11.91 31.04
C ALA A 192 4.47 10.90 29.99
N CYS A 193 5.34 9.93 29.66
CA CYS A 193 4.98 8.84 28.78
C CYS A 193 3.90 7.97 29.46
N PRO A 194 2.74 7.74 28.82
CA PRO A 194 1.67 6.95 29.44
C PRO A 194 2.07 5.48 29.65
N PHE A 195 2.97 4.96 28.82
CA PHE A 195 3.49 3.60 28.93
C PHE A 195 4.41 3.40 30.15
N GLU A 196 5.16 4.44 30.56
CA GLU A 196 5.93 4.41 31.82
C GLU A 196 4.98 4.27 33.02
N ARG A 197 3.91 5.08 33.05
CA ARG A 197 2.88 5.00 34.09
C ARG A 197 2.14 3.67 34.08
N ALA A 198 1.95 3.07 32.90
CA ALA A 198 1.33 1.75 32.75
C ALA A 198 2.25 0.59 33.17
N GLY A 199 3.50 0.88 33.59
CA GLY A 199 4.43 -0.12 34.09
C GLY A 199 5.16 -0.90 32.99
N VAL A 200 5.24 -0.36 31.77
CA VAL A 200 5.99 -0.99 30.67
C VAL A 200 7.49 -0.96 30.95
N TYR A 201 7.98 0.19 31.41
CA TYR A 201 9.37 0.44 31.76
C TYR A 201 9.43 1.43 32.93
N ARG A 202 10.61 1.57 33.55
CA ARG A 202 10.90 2.72 34.43
C ARG A 202 12.13 3.47 33.98
N LEU A 203 12.19 4.75 34.31
CA LEU A 203 13.42 5.52 34.30
C LEU A 203 14.04 5.55 35.69
N SER A 204 15.32 5.21 35.79
CA SER A 204 16.08 5.28 37.04
C SER A 204 17.53 5.65 36.75
N GLY A 205 18.03 6.71 37.37
CA GLY A 205 19.44 7.12 37.22
C GLY A 205 19.86 7.50 35.80
N GLY A 206 18.93 7.94 34.95
CA GLY A 206 19.20 8.21 33.53
C GLY A 206 19.16 6.98 32.62
N GLU A 207 18.90 5.80 33.18
CA GLU A 207 18.75 4.56 32.44
C GLU A 207 17.28 4.17 32.32
N ILE A 208 16.97 3.43 31.26
CA ILE A 208 15.65 2.84 31.01
C ILE A 208 15.70 1.34 31.29
N GLU A 209 14.79 0.87 32.13
CA GLU A 209 14.68 -0.53 32.52
C GLU A 209 13.33 -1.09 32.08
N ALA A 210 13.34 -2.15 31.29
CA ALA A 210 12.16 -2.90 30.91
C ALA A 210 11.55 -3.58 32.15
N LEU A 211 10.26 -3.38 32.40
CA LEU A 211 9.54 -3.99 33.52
C LEU A 211 8.68 -5.17 33.09
N ASP A 212 8.17 -5.15 31.86
CA ASP A 212 7.37 -6.22 31.29
C ASP A 212 7.73 -6.42 29.81
N GLU A 213 8.48 -7.48 29.52
CA GLU A 213 8.92 -7.82 28.16
C GLU A 213 7.77 -8.20 27.23
N GLU A 214 6.67 -8.71 27.77
CA GLU A 214 5.56 -9.27 26.98
C GLU A 214 4.32 -8.36 27.02
N PHE A 215 4.45 -7.14 27.55
CA PHE A 215 3.36 -6.19 27.77
C PHE A 215 2.45 -5.98 26.55
N PHE A 216 3.06 -5.87 25.36
CA PHE A 216 2.35 -5.69 24.09
C PHE A 216 2.04 -7.01 23.37
N VAL A 217 2.59 -8.13 23.84
CA VAL A 217 2.44 -9.45 23.24
C VAL A 217 1.26 -10.20 23.85
N SER A 218 1.16 -10.20 25.18
CA SER A 218 0.15 -10.96 25.91
C SER A 218 -0.19 -10.37 27.27
N ARG A 219 -1.39 -10.65 27.76
CA ARG A 219 -1.81 -10.34 29.14
C ARG A 219 -2.72 -11.42 29.67
N ASN A 220 -2.50 -11.86 30.92
CA ASN A 220 -3.30 -12.89 31.58
C ASN A 220 -3.44 -14.20 30.77
N GLY A 221 -2.37 -14.62 30.10
CA GLY A 221 -2.35 -15.86 29.30
C GLY A 221 -3.00 -15.75 27.91
N ARG A 222 -3.52 -14.58 27.53
CA ARG A 222 -4.02 -14.31 26.17
C ARG A 222 -3.01 -13.50 25.38
N ARG A 223 -2.65 -13.98 24.19
CA ARG A 223 -1.87 -13.23 23.20
C ARG A 223 -2.77 -12.23 22.48
N PHE A 224 -2.25 -11.03 22.23
CA PHE A 224 -2.93 -10.02 21.43
C PHE A 224 -2.70 -10.27 19.94
N GLU A 225 -3.78 -10.14 19.14
CA GLU A 225 -3.76 -10.26 17.69
C GLU A 225 -4.19 -8.91 17.08
N MET A 226 -3.30 -8.23 16.35
CA MET A 226 -3.55 -6.86 15.88
C MET A 226 -4.85 -6.73 15.07
N GLU A 227 -5.00 -7.64 14.11
CA GLU A 227 -6.09 -7.65 13.16
C GLU A 227 -7.43 -7.92 13.86
N LYS A 228 -7.45 -8.88 14.78
CA LYS A 228 -8.67 -9.33 15.47
C LYS A 228 -9.06 -8.44 16.65
N ASP A 229 -8.11 -8.10 17.50
CA ASP A 229 -8.39 -7.43 18.76
C ASP A 229 -8.54 -5.92 18.62
N PHE A 230 -7.99 -5.32 17.54
CA PHE A 230 -7.94 -3.86 17.39
C PHE A 230 -8.44 -3.36 16.02
N MET A 231 -7.97 -3.91 14.90
CA MET A 231 -8.42 -3.45 13.58
C MET A 231 -9.86 -3.86 13.28
N GLY A 232 -10.27 -5.09 13.61
CA GLY A 232 -11.65 -5.57 13.47
C GLY A 232 -12.69 -4.66 14.15
N PRO A 233 -12.54 -4.35 15.45
CA PRO A 233 -13.39 -3.36 16.12
C PRO A 233 -13.38 -1.97 15.46
N PHE A 234 -12.23 -1.51 14.97
CA PHE A 234 -12.14 -0.25 14.24
C PHE A 234 -12.94 -0.28 12.92
N PHE A 235 -12.81 -1.36 12.13
CA PHE A 235 -13.61 -1.58 10.92
C PHE A 235 -15.11 -1.54 11.22
N ALA A 236 -15.56 -2.16 12.31
CA ALA A 236 -16.95 -2.11 12.74
C ALA A 236 -17.43 -0.68 13.01
N ARG A 237 -16.62 0.14 13.69
CA ARG A 237 -16.93 1.54 13.95
C ARG A 237 -16.99 2.38 12.67
N VAL A 238 -16.07 2.17 11.73
CA VAL A 238 -16.12 2.87 10.43
C VAL A 238 -17.39 2.51 9.68
N ALA A 239 -17.68 1.21 9.54
CA ALA A 239 -18.88 0.73 8.87
C ALA A 239 -20.16 1.28 9.50
N GLU A 240 -20.28 1.25 10.84
CA GLU A 240 -21.42 1.82 11.56
C GLU A 240 -21.62 3.30 11.23
N ARG A 241 -20.53 4.09 11.25
CA ARG A 241 -20.59 5.54 11.01
C ARG A 241 -21.01 5.90 9.60
N VAL A 242 -20.41 5.28 8.59
CA VAL A 242 -20.75 5.59 7.19
C VAL A 242 -22.13 5.03 6.83
N ARG A 243 -22.52 3.86 7.36
CA ARG A 243 -23.83 3.24 7.06
C ARG A 243 -25.00 3.82 7.81
N ALA A 244 -24.76 4.58 8.88
CA ALA A 244 -25.78 5.44 9.47
C ALA A 244 -26.23 6.56 8.50
N ILE A 245 -25.44 6.88 7.46
CA ILE A 245 -25.78 7.83 6.41
C ILE A 245 -26.37 7.11 5.19
N ASP A 246 -25.70 6.07 4.70
CA ASP A 246 -26.18 5.21 3.62
C ASP A 246 -25.85 3.74 3.88
N GLY A 247 -26.90 2.93 4.09
CA GLY A 247 -26.79 1.53 4.46
C GLY A 247 -26.16 0.63 3.40
N ASP A 248 -26.06 1.08 2.15
CA ASP A 248 -25.55 0.26 1.04
C ASP A 248 -24.04 0.37 0.83
N TRP A 249 -23.39 1.35 1.45
CA TRP A 249 -21.95 1.59 1.26
C TRP A 249 -21.04 0.45 1.74
N LEU A 250 -20.08 0.13 0.88
CA LEU A 250 -19.00 -0.82 1.11
C LEU A 250 -17.98 -0.26 2.11
N LEU A 251 -17.36 -1.16 2.87
CA LEU A 251 -16.18 -0.85 3.66
C LEU A 251 -14.95 -1.45 2.96
N PHE A 252 -14.00 -0.63 2.54
CA PHE A 252 -12.71 -1.10 2.03
C PHE A 252 -11.75 -1.21 3.21
N ALA A 253 -11.28 -2.42 3.48
CA ALA A 253 -10.46 -2.72 4.64
C ALA A 253 -9.03 -3.03 4.21
N GLU A 254 -8.08 -2.39 4.90
CA GLU A 254 -6.64 -2.58 4.74
C GLU A 254 -6.02 -3.09 6.04
N LEU A 255 -4.92 -3.83 5.94
CA LEU A 255 -4.12 -4.28 7.08
C LEU A 255 -2.74 -3.62 7.03
N ASP A 256 -1.95 -3.81 8.09
CA ASP A 256 -0.57 -3.32 8.13
C ASP A 256 0.24 -3.86 6.94
N PRO A 257 0.75 -3.00 6.03
CA PRO A 257 1.51 -3.46 4.86
C PRO A 257 2.78 -4.19 5.27
N GLY A 258 3.25 -3.96 6.50
CA GLY A 258 4.42 -4.54 7.10
C GLY A 258 4.20 -5.82 7.91
N SER A 259 2.98 -6.21 8.29
CA SER A 259 2.77 -7.50 8.97
C SER A 259 2.71 -8.68 7.99
N GLY A 260 2.46 -8.40 6.71
CA GLY A 260 2.12 -9.40 5.71
C GLY A 260 0.76 -10.06 6.00
N LEU A 261 0.31 -10.97 5.15
CA LEU A 261 -0.98 -11.67 5.34
C LEU A 261 -0.92 -12.80 6.38
N GLY A 262 -0.09 -12.70 7.42
CA GLY A 262 0.19 -13.82 8.34
C GLY A 262 -1.09 -14.49 8.89
N HIS A 263 -1.99 -13.70 9.47
CA HIS A 263 -3.28 -14.17 10.00
C HIS A 263 -4.48 -13.77 9.13
N GLY A 264 -4.26 -12.95 8.09
CA GLY A 264 -5.31 -12.42 7.23
C GLY A 264 -6.25 -11.46 7.96
N PHE A 265 -7.37 -11.13 7.32
CA PHE A 265 -8.40 -10.28 7.95
C PHE A 265 -9.17 -11.03 9.04
N PRO A 266 -9.70 -10.31 10.04
CA PRO A 266 -10.53 -10.93 11.06
C PRO A 266 -11.84 -11.48 10.44
N PRO A 267 -12.27 -12.71 10.78
CA PRO A 267 -13.48 -13.30 10.22
C PRO A 267 -14.76 -12.51 10.55
N ASP A 268 -14.81 -11.83 11.68
CA ASP A 268 -15.95 -11.06 12.18
C ASP A 268 -16.01 -9.61 11.66
N THR A 269 -15.39 -9.36 10.50
CA THR A 269 -15.56 -8.10 9.75
C THR A 269 -17.04 -7.78 9.47
N PRO A 270 -17.40 -6.48 9.41
CA PRO A 270 -18.76 -6.06 9.05
C PRO A 270 -19.17 -6.62 7.70
N GLU A 271 -20.47 -6.87 7.49
CA GLU A 271 -20.98 -7.25 6.16
C GLU A 271 -20.57 -6.22 5.09
N ARG A 272 -20.53 -6.61 3.82
CA ARG A 272 -20.12 -5.72 2.71
C ARG A 272 -18.72 -5.10 2.89
N THR A 273 -17.84 -5.80 3.61
CA THR A 273 -16.42 -5.47 3.60
C THR A 273 -15.78 -5.99 2.31
N VAL A 274 -14.87 -5.20 1.76
CA VAL A 274 -14.01 -5.51 0.62
C VAL A 274 -12.57 -5.54 1.12
N ASN A 275 -11.82 -6.56 0.72
CA ASN A 275 -10.38 -6.57 0.92
C ASN A 275 -9.75 -5.56 -0.04
N ALA A 276 -9.12 -4.51 0.49
CA ALA A 276 -8.49 -3.42 -0.25
C ALA A 276 -6.95 -3.45 -0.17
N SER A 277 -6.37 -4.62 0.13
CA SER A 277 -4.91 -4.75 0.33
C SER A 277 -4.08 -4.19 -0.82
N HIS A 278 -2.89 -3.70 -0.48
CA HIS A 278 -1.91 -3.21 -1.46
C HIS A 278 -0.92 -4.29 -1.86
N TRP A 279 -0.32 -4.15 -3.05
CA TRP A 279 0.77 -5.00 -3.48
C TRP A 279 1.74 -4.24 -4.36
N TYR A 280 3.02 -4.34 -4.05
CA TYR A 280 4.09 -3.84 -4.90
C TYR A 280 5.13 -4.94 -5.12
N ASP A 281 5.74 -4.92 -6.31
CA ASP A 281 7.00 -5.60 -6.52
C ASP A 281 8.11 -4.89 -5.74
N ILE A 282 8.34 -5.33 -4.50
CA ILE A 282 9.23 -4.66 -3.56
C ILE A 282 10.65 -4.45 -4.10
N VAL A 283 11.13 -5.34 -4.96
CA VAL A 283 12.47 -5.20 -5.57
C VAL A 283 12.47 -4.01 -6.52
N THR A 284 11.49 -3.95 -7.42
CA THR A 284 11.35 -2.84 -8.36
C THR A 284 11.10 -1.52 -7.65
N LEU A 285 10.23 -1.51 -6.64
CA LEU A 285 9.87 -0.31 -5.87
C LEU A 285 11.08 0.27 -5.11
N SER A 286 11.83 -0.57 -4.40
CA SER A 286 12.95 -0.12 -3.56
C SER A 286 14.21 0.22 -4.34
N THR A 287 14.49 -0.50 -5.44
CA THR A 287 15.71 -0.30 -6.22
C THR A 287 15.51 0.68 -7.38
N LYS A 288 14.25 0.91 -7.77
CA LYS A 288 13.88 1.59 -9.02
C LYS A 288 14.54 0.96 -10.25
N ARG A 289 14.64 -0.37 -10.23
CA ARG A 289 15.14 -1.18 -11.35
C ARG A 289 14.19 -2.31 -11.64
N PHE A 290 13.92 -2.55 -12.91
CA PHE A 290 13.20 -3.72 -13.37
C PHE A 290 14.14 -4.58 -14.22
N ASP A 291 14.75 -5.58 -13.58
CA ASP A 291 15.65 -6.53 -14.26
C ASP A 291 14.82 -7.63 -14.96
N PHE A 292 14.89 -7.65 -16.29
CA PHE A 292 14.17 -8.57 -17.17
C PHE A 292 15.09 -9.03 -18.31
N PRO A 293 15.07 -10.31 -18.71
CA PRO A 293 14.14 -11.37 -18.30
C PRO A 293 14.52 -12.09 -17.00
N VAL A 294 15.69 -11.80 -16.41
CA VAL A 294 16.16 -12.44 -15.19
C VAL A 294 15.98 -11.49 -14.02
N LYS A 295 15.06 -11.83 -13.12
CA LYS A 295 14.77 -11.08 -11.90
C LYS A 295 15.43 -11.75 -10.70
N ILE A 296 16.25 -11.01 -9.98
CA ILE A 296 16.89 -11.46 -8.73
C ILE A 296 16.26 -10.71 -7.57
N ASN A 297 15.79 -11.43 -6.56
CA ASN A 297 15.30 -10.84 -5.33
C ASN A 297 16.46 -10.76 -4.30
N PRO A 298 17.04 -9.57 -4.06
CA PRO A 298 18.19 -9.43 -3.16
C PRO A 298 17.84 -9.63 -1.68
N TYR A 299 16.55 -9.65 -1.32
CA TYR A 299 16.09 -9.90 0.05
C TYR A 299 15.99 -11.37 0.41
N THR A 300 15.92 -12.25 -0.60
CA THR A 300 15.70 -13.70 -0.42
C THR A 300 16.69 -14.57 -1.20
N GLY A 301 17.53 -13.97 -2.04
CA GLY A 301 18.43 -14.66 -2.97
C GLY A 301 17.73 -15.37 -4.15
N ARG A 302 16.39 -15.32 -4.23
CA ARG A 302 15.62 -16.06 -5.25
C ARG A 302 15.76 -15.43 -6.63
N THR A 303 16.11 -16.25 -7.62
CA THR A 303 16.09 -15.87 -9.05
C THR A 303 14.82 -16.39 -9.73
N THR A 304 14.24 -15.58 -10.63
CA THR A 304 13.11 -15.94 -11.49
C THR A 304 13.41 -15.49 -12.91
N GLU A 305 13.29 -16.39 -13.89
CA GLU A 305 13.70 -16.14 -15.27
C GLU A 305 12.54 -16.32 -16.25
N GLY A 306 12.37 -15.33 -17.14
CA GLY A 306 11.36 -15.32 -18.18
C GLY A 306 10.02 -14.72 -17.74
N ALA A 307 9.29 -14.19 -18.72
CA ALA A 307 7.98 -13.56 -18.53
C ALA A 307 7.00 -14.47 -17.78
N ASP A 308 6.85 -15.72 -18.24
CA ASP A 308 5.91 -16.69 -17.65
C ASP A 308 6.19 -16.99 -16.18
N ALA A 309 7.47 -17.11 -15.80
CA ALA A 309 7.85 -17.41 -14.42
C ALA A 309 7.65 -16.21 -13.48
N ILE A 310 7.93 -14.99 -13.97
CA ILE A 310 7.69 -13.74 -13.26
C ILE A 310 6.18 -13.52 -13.07
N GLU A 311 5.39 -13.66 -14.14
CA GLU A 311 3.93 -13.57 -14.10
C GLU A 311 3.32 -14.60 -13.15
N ALA A 312 3.75 -15.87 -13.24
CA ALA A 312 3.30 -16.92 -12.32
C ALA A 312 3.67 -16.59 -10.85
N SER A 313 4.77 -15.87 -10.62
CA SER A 313 5.10 -15.36 -9.28
C SER A 313 4.13 -14.28 -8.81
N TYR A 314 3.74 -13.35 -9.68
CA TYR A 314 2.72 -12.34 -9.37
C TYR A 314 1.35 -12.97 -9.11
N VAL A 315 0.92 -13.92 -9.94
CA VAL A 315 -0.33 -14.69 -9.74
C VAL A 315 -0.35 -15.36 -8.37
N ARG A 316 0.77 -15.97 -7.94
CA ARG A 316 0.84 -16.59 -6.61
C ARG A 316 0.75 -15.58 -5.47
N GLN A 317 1.36 -14.41 -5.61
CA GLN A 317 1.37 -13.39 -4.55
C GLN A 317 0.00 -12.70 -4.44
N LEU A 318 -0.52 -12.21 -5.56
CA LEU A 318 -1.85 -11.60 -5.65
C LEU A 318 -2.96 -12.62 -5.32
N GLY A 319 -2.77 -13.90 -5.68
CA GLY A 319 -3.69 -14.97 -5.32
C GLY A 319 -3.81 -15.18 -3.80
N ARG A 320 -2.72 -15.04 -3.05
CA ARG A 320 -2.75 -15.08 -1.58
C ARG A 320 -3.54 -13.90 -1.00
N LEU A 321 -3.36 -12.70 -1.56
CA LEU A 321 -4.14 -11.50 -1.19
C LEU A 321 -5.62 -11.73 -1.45
N LYS A 322 -5.99 -12.19 -2.65
CA LYS A 322 -7.37 -12.53 -2.99
C LYS A 322 -7.94 -13.63 -2.08
N ASP A 323 -7.15 -14.64 -1.74
CA ASP A 323 -7.58 -15.74 -0.88
C ASP A 323 -7.86 -15.30 0.56
N ALA A 324 -7.20 -14.25 1.05
CA ALA A 324 -7.53 -13.64 2.34
C ALA A 324 -8.97 -13.11 2.38
N SER A 325 -9.58 -12.84 1.23
CA SER A 325 -10.99 -12.44 1.15
C SER A 325 -11.97 -13.58 1.43
N LYS A 326 -11.55 -14.85 1.41
CA LYS A 326 -12.46 -15.99 1.62
C LYS A 326 -12.96 -16.10 3.06
N THR A 327 -12.18 -15.62 4.03
CA THR A 327 -12.52 -15.71 5.46
C THR A 327 -13.33 -14.50 5.97
N LEU A 328 -13.35 -13.41 5.20
CA LEU A 328 -14.10 -12.19 5.50
C LEU A 328 -15.62 -12.45 5.60
N ASN A 329 -16.34 -11.53 6.24
CA ASN A 329 -17.81 -11.55 6.37
C ASN A 329 -18.33 -12.85 7.01
N ARG A 330 -17.73 -13.28 8.13
CA ARG A 330 -18.05 -14.53 8.85
C ARG A 330 -17.87 -15.79 7.99
N GLY A 331 -16.91 -15.75 7.07
CA GLY A 331 -16.60 -16.86 6.17
C GLY A 331 -17.51 -16.97 4.94
N THR A 332 -18.40 -16.00 4.68
CA THR A 332 -19.14 -15.95 3.41
C THR A 332 -18.27 -15.43 2.26
N GLY A 333 -17.11 -14.87 2.59
CA GLY A 333 -16.18 -14.27 1.64
C GLY A 333 -16.53 -12.83 1.30
N ALA A 334 -15.60 -12.18 0.59
CA ALA A 334 -15.69 -10.80 0.14
C ALA A 334 -15.09 -10.61 -1.25
N PRO A 335 -15.45 -9.54 -1.98
CA PRO A 335 -14.66 -9.06 -3.10
C PRO A 335 -13.23 -8.68 -2.69
N ALA A 336 -12.33 -8.70 -3.66
CA ALA A 336 -10.97 -8.19 -3.51
C ALA A 336 -10.74 -7.08 -4.55
N LEU A 337 -10.36 -5.91 -4.06
CA LEU A 337 -9.84 -4.79 -4.83
C LEU A 337 -8.37 -4.65 -4.44
N LEU A 338 -7.46 -4.65 -5.41
CA LEU A 338 -6.08 -4.28 -5.12
C LEU A 338 -6.02 -2.76 -4.96
N GLY A 339 -6.02 -2.27 -3.71
CA GLY A 339 -6.16 -0.84 -3.38
C GLY A 339 -5.02 0.01 -3.95
N GLU A 340 -3.81 -0.55 -3.99
CA GLU A 340 -2.67 0.07 -4.65
C GLU A 340 -1.73 -0.97 -5.22
N PHE A 341 -1.15 -0.61 -6.37
CA PHE A 341 0.00 -1.25 -6.98
C PHE A 341 0.58 -0.33 -8.06
N GLY A 342 1.80 -0.61 -8.50
CA GLY A 342 2.40 0.14 -9.59
C GLY A 342 3.90 -0.08 -9.71
N ILE A 343 4.53 0.78 -10.49
CA ILE A 343 5.98 0.82 -10.69
C ILE A 343 6.48 2.26 -10.67
N PRO A 344 7.72 2.50 -10.21
CA PRO A 344 8.41 3.77 -10.45
C PRO A 344 8.53 4.02 -11.95
N TYR A 345 8.38 5.27 -12.37
CA TYR A 345 8.58 5.72 -13.76
C TYR A 345 9.99 6.28 -14.00
N ASP A 346 10.74 6.53 -12.94
CA ASP A 346 12.13 6.99 -12.99
C ASP A 346 13.14 5.81 -12.93
N LEU A 347 12.77 4.66 -13.52
CA LEU A 347 13.62 3.46 -13.56
C LEU A 347 14.99 3.73 -14.20
N ASP A 348 15.99 2.99 -13.73
CA ASP A 348 17.35 2.98 -14.25
C ASP A 348 17.96 4.39 -14.33
N ASP A 349 17.88 5.12 -13.21
CA ASP A 349 18.31 6.51 -13.07
C ASP A 349 17.61 7.42 -14.10
N ALA A 350 16.30 7.31 -14.20
CA ALA A 350 15.45 8.09 -15.11
C ALA A 350 15.89 8.01 -16.59
N ALA A 351 16.26 6.80 -17.05
CA ALA A 351 16.69 6.57 -18.42
C ALA A 351 15.66 7.07 -19.46
N ALA A 352 14.37 6.86 -19.18
CA ALA A 352 13.28 7.33 -20.05
C ALA A 352 13.20 8.87 -20.12
N TYR A 353 13.57 9.58 -19.04
CA TYR A 353 13.48 11.03 -18.97
C TYR A 353 14.63 11.65 -19.76
N LYS A 354 15.84 11.09 -19.60
CA LYS A 354 17.02 11.47 -20.39
C LYS A 354 16.78 11.29 -21.89
N ALA A 355 16.12 10.21 -22.29
CA ALA A 355 15.73 10.01 -23.70
C ALA A 355 14.71 11.06 -24.18
N TRP A 356 13.72 11.36 -23.34
CA TRP A 356 12.75 12.43 -23.61
C TRP A 356 13.44 13.80 -23.78
N ASP A 357 14.34 14.17 -22.89
CA ASP A 357 15.07 15.44 -22.96
C ASP A 357 15.98 15.50 -24.20
N ALA A 358 16.50 14.36 -24.64
CA ALA A 358 17.27 14.22 -25.88
C ALA A 358 16.43 14.26 -27.17
N GLY A 359 15.10 14.35 -27.07
CA GLY A 359 14.21 14.44 -28.24
C GLY A 359 13.55 13.12 -28.67
N ASP A 360 13.79 12.00 -27.98
CA ASP A 360 13.08 10.75 -28.26
C ASP A 360 11.62 10.85 -27.79
N ARG A 361 10.69 10.71 -28.73
CA ARG A 361 9.23 10.70 -28.48
C ARG A 361 8.62 9.33 -28.79
N THR A 362 9.44 8.32 -29.02
CA THR A 362 9.02 6.94 -29.26
C THR A 362 8.70 6.23 -27.95
N GLU A 363 8.16 5.02 -28.06
CA GLU A 363 7.86 4.18 -26.89
C GLU A 363 9.07 3.38 -26.38
N ALA A 364 10.17 3.35 -27.14
CA ALA A 364 11.32 2.50 -26.83
C ALA A 364 11.89 2.76 -25.40
N PRO A 365 12.01 4.01 -24.92
CA PRO A 365 12.50 4.27 -23.56
C PRO A 365 11.56 3.73 -22.45
N TRP A 366 10.27 3.52 -22.77
CA TRP A 366 9.26 3.02 -21.84
C TRP A 366 9.06 1.50 -21.90
N GLN A 367 9.86 0.78 -22.67
CA GLN A 367 9.67 -0.66 -22.89
C GLN A 367 9.69 -1.47 -21.57
N LYS A 368 10.62 -1.17 -20.65
CA LYS A 368 10.69 -1.85 -19.34
C LYS A 368 9.43 -1.63 -18.51
N HIS A 369 8.94 -0.38 -18.45
CA HIS A 369 7.71 -0.02 -17.75
C HIS A 369 6.51 -0.75 -18.34
N THR A 370 6.42 -0.77 -19.68
CA THR A 370 5.37 -1.46 -20.41
C THR A 370 5.34 -2.95 -20.08
N ILE A 371 6.51 -3.62 -20.08
CA ILE A 371 6.61 -5.06 -19.74
C ILE A 371 6.24 -5.30 -18.28
N ALA A 372 6.75 -4.49 -17.35
CA ALA A 372 6.49 -4.67 -15.93
C ALA A 372 4.99 -4.57 -15.61
N LEU A 373 4.31 -3.53 -16.11
CA LEU A 373 2.86 -3.37 -15.97
C LEU A 373 2.10 -4.50 -16.67
N ASP A 374 2.55 -4.94 -17.84
CA ASP A 374 1.90 -6.01 -18.59
C ASP A 374 1.84 -7.32 -17.81
N LEU A 375 2.96 -7.71 -17.19
CA LEU A 375 3.03 -8.89 -16.33
C LEU A 375 2.15 -8.78 -15.08
N MET A 376 2.06 -7.57 -14.49
CA MET A 376 1.19 -7.33 -13.33
C MET A 376 -0.29 -7.45 -13.71
N TYR A 377 -0.72 -6.80 -14.79
CA TYR A 377 -2.10 -6.84 -15.26
C TYR A 377 -2.51 -8.22 -15.79
N ASN A 378 -1.61 -8.97 -16.43
CA ASN A 378 -1.90 -10.35 -16.81
C ASN A 378 -2.19 -11.22 -15.57
N ALA A 379 -1.46 -10.99 -14.47
CA ALA A 379 -1.74 -11.68 -13.21
C ALA A 379 -3.11 -11.29 -12.62
N LEU A 380 -3.49 -10.01 -12.70
CA LEU A 380 -4.81 -9.52 -12.30
C LEU A 380 -5.93 -10.15 -13.15
N ASP A 381 -5.75 -10.21 -14.46
CA ASP A 381 -6.71 -10.82 -15.40
C ASP A 381 -6.92 -12.32 -15.08
N GLN A 382 -5.83 -13.06 -14.84
CA GLN A 382 -5.89 -14.47 -14.45
C GLN A 382 -6.65 -14.68 -13.14
N LEU A 383 -6.52 -13.73 -12.21
CA LEU A 383 -7.20 -13.76 -10.93
C LEU A 383 -8.59 -13.14 -10.97
N LEU A 384 -9.01 -12.50 -12.07
CA LEU A 384 -10.25 -11.72 -12.15
C LEU A 384 -10.36 -10.74 -10.97
N MET A 385 -9.25 -10.06 -10.65
CA MET A 385 -9.12 -9.16 -9.51
C MET A 385 -9.19 -7.70 -9.98
N ASN A 386 -10.02 -6.89 -9.31
CA ASN A 386 -10.07 -5.45 -9.57
C ASN A 386 -8.82 -4.77 -8.99
N SER A 387 -8.46 -3.60 -9.51
CA SER A 387 -7.28 -2.89 -9.03
C SER A 387 -7.39 -1.38 -9.21
N THR A 388 -6.62 -0.64 -8.41
CA THR A 388 -6.40 0.80 -8.49
C THR A 388 -4.89 1.05 -8.58
N GLN A 389 -4.42 1.46 -9.77
CA GLN A 389 -3.00 1.70 -10.00
C GLN A 389 -2.57 3.03 -9.36
N TRP A 390 -1.54 2.97 -8.53
CA TRP A 390 -0.87 4.13 -7.97
C TRP A 390 0.13 4.67 -8.99
N ASN A 391 0.00 5.91 -9.48
CA ASN A 391 -1.10 6.86 -9.24
C ASN A 391 -1.39 7.72 -10.48
N TYR A 392 -2.31 8.69 -10.36
CA TYR A 392 -2.44 9.80 -11.31
C TYR A 392 -2.28 11.12 -10.55
N THR A 393 -1.26 11.89 -10.92
CA THR A 393 -0.93 13.19 -10.34
C THR A 393 -0.83 14.20 -11.47
N ALA A 394 -1.83 15.06 -11.59
CA ALA A 394 -1.92 16.04 -12.68
C ALA A 394 -0.73 17.01 -12.73
N SER A 395 -0.06 17.24 -11.60
CA SER A 395 1.12 18.09 -11.46
C SER A 395 2.46 17.35 -11.56
N ASN A 396 2.45 16.04 -11.84
CA ASN A 396 3.68 15.24 -11.93
C ASN A 396 4.65 15.78 -12.98
N ARG A 397 5.95 15.73 -12.66
CA ARG A 397 7.05 16.15 -13.54
C ARG A 397 8.00 14.99 -13.85
N ASN A 398 8.76 15.10 -14.94
CA ASN A 398 9.89 14.21 -15.23
C ASN A 398 11.10 14.59 -14.34
N ASP A 399 10.94 14.53 -13.02
CA ASP A 399 11.93 15.02 -12.05
C ASP A 399 12.20 13.97 -10.97
N GLN A 400 13.44 13.49 -10.86
CA GLN A 400 13.84 12.52 -9.85
C GLN A 400 13.85 13.08 -8.42
N ALA A 401 13.84 14.40 -8.27
CA ALA A 401 13.81 15.06 -6.96
C ALA A 401 12.47 14.85 -6.27
N VAL A 402 11.40 15.08 -7.02
CA VAL A 402 10.06 15.23 -6.46
C VAL A 402 8.99 14.52 -7.25
N GLY A 403 9.18 14.15 -8.52
CA GLY A 403 8.25 13.31 -9.29
C GLY A 403 6.79 13.73 -9.18
N ASP A 404 6.02 12.92 -8.45
CA ASP A 404 4.60 13.10 -8.16
C ASP A 404 4.30 13.93 -6.89
N GLY A 405 5.34 14.45 -6.25
CA GLY A 405 5.32 15.31 -5.07
C GLY A 405 5.54 14.54 -3.75
N TRP A 406 5.81 13.24 -3.80
CA TRP A 406 5.78 12.38 -2.62
C TRP A 406 7.11 11.63 -2.39
N ASN A 407 7.88 11.99 -1.36
CA ASN A 407 9.02 11.18 -0.85
C ASN A 407 10.04 10.65 -1.87
N GLN A 408 10.35 11.42 -2.92
CA GLN A 408 11.16 11.01 -4.09
C GLN A 408 10.58 9.80 -4.86
N GLU A 409 9.33 9.44 -4.61
CA GLU A 409 8.58 8.53 -5.46
C GLU A 409 8.22 9.22 -6.78
N ASP A 410 7.95 8.40 -7.79
CA ASP A 410 7.48 8.85 -9.08
C ASP A 410 6.67 7.70 -9.70
N LEU A 411 5.47 7.47 -9.17
CA LEU A 411 4.62 6.33 -9.53
C LEU A 411 3.51 6.73 -10.52
N SER A 412 3.46 8.00 -10.93
CA SER A 412 2.33 8.50 -11.71
C SER A 412 2.22 7.90 -13.11
N ILE A 413 1.03 7.60 -13.60
CA ILE A 413 0.83 7.19 -15.00
C ILE A 413 0.92 8.37 -15.98
N TYR A 414 1.13 9.59 -15.47
CA TYR A 414 1.07 10.82 -16.23
C TYR A 414 2.24 11.76 -15.88
N SER A 415 2.68 12.56 -16.85
CA SER A 415 3.57 13.70 -16.62
C SER A 415 3.19 14.86 -17.54
N ILE A 416 3.06 16.06 -16.98
CA ILE A 416 2.75 17.26 -17.78
C ILE A 416 3.88 17.60 -18.76
N ASP A 417 5.13 17.25 -18.43
CA ASP A 417 6.28 17.45 -19.31
C ASP A 417 6.22 16.59 -20.57
N GLN A 418 5.38 15.54 -20.55
CA GLN A 418 5.19 14.62 -21.67
C GLN A 418 3.94 14.91 -22.51
N ARG A 419 3.14 15.90 -22.11
CA ARG A 419 1.94 16.31 -22.86
C ARG A 419 2.35 17.22 -24.01
N THR A 420 2.43 16.64 -25.20
CA THR A 420 2.83 17.34 -26.44
C THR A 420 1.63 17.74 -27.30
N ASP A 421 0.47 17.13 -27.11
CA ASP A 421 -0.78 17.44 -27.79
C ASP A 421 -1.90 17.59 -26.76
N HIS A 422 -2.57 18.74 -26.72
CA HIS A 422 -3.65 18.97 -25.77
C HIS A 422 -4.97 18.29 -26.16
N SER A 423 -5.11 17.90 -27.42
CA SER A 423 -6.30 17.26 -27.99
C SER A 423 -6.28 15.73 -27.90
N ASP A 424 -5.11 15.12 -27.76
CA ASP A 424 -4.96 13.69 -27.52
C ASP A 424 -5.10 13.37 -26.03
N ILE A 425 -6.10 12.55 -25.70
CA ILE A 425 -6.38 12.08 -24.34
C ILE A 425 -5.23 11.24 -23.75
N ASN A 426 -4.38 10.66 -24.60
CA ASN A 426 -3.24 9.86 -24.20
C ASN A 426 -1.97 10.69 -24.00
N SER A 427 -1.96 11.96 -24.43
CA SER A 427 -0.77 12.79 -24.39
C SER A 427 -0.34 13.09 -22.94
N GLY A 428 0.93 12.82 -22.63
CA GLY A 428 1.48 12.87 -21.28
C GLY A 428 1.32 11.57 -20.49
N GLY A 429 0.59 10.58 -21.01
CA GLY A 429 0.53 9.25 -20.43
C GLY A 429 1.85 8.50 -20.57
N ARG A 430 2.25 7.81 -19.51
CA ARG A 430 3.52 7.07 -19.41
C ARG A 430 3.23 5.57 -19.49
N ALA A 431 3.94 4.86 -20.38
CA ALA A 431 3.82 3.41 -20.55
C ALA A 431 2.38 2.86 -20.73
N LEU A 432 1.49 3.64 -21.36
CA LEU A 432 0.05 3.33 -21.48
C LEU A 432 -0.24 1.92 -22.02
N LYS A 433 0.54 1.44 -22.99
CA LYS A 433 0.37 0.09 -23.58
C LYS A 433 0.53 -1.04 -22.56
N GLY A 434 1.15 -0.77 -21.41
CA GLY A 434 1.32 -1.71 -20.31
C GLY A 434 0.06 -1.89 -19.46
N PHE A 435 -0.93 -0.99 -19.53
CA PHE A 435 -2.11 -1.07 -18.67
C PHE A 435 -3.44 -0.66 -19.33
N VAL A 436 -3.43 0.17 -20.37
CA VAL A 436 -4.61 0.48 -21.18
C VAL A 436 -4.85 -0.70 -22.14
N ARG A 437 -5.69 -1.65 -21.71
CA ARG A 437 -5.93 -2.94 -22.37
C ARG A 437 -7.43 -3.27 -22.40
N PRO A 438 -7.88 -4.23 -23.24
CA PRO A 438 -9.25 -4.69 -23.18
C PRO A 438 -9.57 -5.35 -21.85
N TYR A 439 -10.77 -5.10 -21.33
CA TYR A 439 -11.27 -5.77 -20.14
C TYR A 439 -12.80 -5.68 -20.08
N ALA A 440 -13.43 -6.59 -19.35
CA ALA A 440 -14.86 -6.54 -19.10
C ALA A 440 -15.16 -5.51 -18.00
N ARG A 441 -15.85 -4.42 -18.34
CA ARG A 441 -16.21 -3.32 -17.42
C ARG A 441 -17.41 -3.68 -16.55
N ALA A 442 -18.43 -4.26 -17.18
CA ALA A 442 -19.65 -4.73 -16.54
C ALA A 442 -20.03 -6.08 -17.16
N VAL A 443 -20.44 -7.04 -16.33
CA VAL A 443 -20.70 -8.41 -16.78
C VAL A 443 -22.09 -8.83 -16.36
N ALA A 444 -22.92 -9.21 -17.32
CA ALA A 444 -24.26 -9.77 -17.10
C ALA A 444 -24.17 -11.26 -16.72
N GLY A 445 -23.48 -11.53 -15.62
CA GLY A 445 -23.18 -12.88 -15.17
C GLY A 445 -21.88 -12.99 -14.37
N ARG A 446 -21.40 -14.22 -14.23
CA ARG A 446 -20.20 -14.54 -13.45
C ARG A 446 -18.97 -14.67 -14.34
N PRO A 447 -17.94 -13.82 -14.19
CA PRO A 447 -16.68 -13.97 -14.92
C PRO A 447 -15.99 -15.30 -14.59
N LEU A 448 -15.50 -15.99 -15.62
CA LEU A 448 -14.81 -17.28 -15.50
C LEU A 448 -13.34 -17.19 -15.90
N LYS A 449 -13.01 -16.37 -16.90
CA LYS A 449 -11.65 -16.19 -17.40
C LYS A 449 -11.50 -14.89 -18.16
N MET A 450 -10.38 -14.21 -17.95
CA MET A 450 -9.94 -13.07 -18.75
C MET A 450 -8.47 -13.26 -19.10
N LYS A 451 -8.09 -12.93 -20.33
CA LYS A 451 -6.69 -12.97 -20.77
C LYS A 451 -6.46 -12.00 -21.92
N PHE A 452 -5.43 -11.18 -21.80
CA PHE A 452 -4.88 -10.38 -22.88
C PHE A 452 -3.45 -10.84 -23.22
N LYS A 453 -3.07 -10.76 -24.49
CA LYS A 453 -1.69 -10.92 -24.97
C LYS A 453 -1.31 -9.69 -25.78
N ARG A 454 -0.54 -8.79 -25.20
CA ARG A 454 -0.19 -7.49 -25.81
C ARG A 454 0.58 -7.63 -27.12
N GLU A 455 1.43 -8.65 -27.24
CA GLU A 455 2.26 -8.91 -28.43
C GLU A 455 1.39 -9.17 -29.66
N THR A 456 0.36 -10.01 -29.52
CA THR A 456 -0.54 -10.36 -30.63
C THR A 456 -1.81 -9.51 -30.66
N GLY A 457 -2.11 -8.78 -29.58
CA GLY A 457 -3.38 -8.09 -29.37
C GLY A 457 -4.56 -9.03 -29.16
N ALA A 458 -4.32 -10.31 -28.86
CA ALA A 458 -5.39 -11.28 -28.64
C ALA A 458 -5.97 -11.11 -27.23
N PHE A 459 -7.26 -10.84 -27.14
CA PHE A 459 -8.02 -10.81 -25.90
C PHE A 459 -9.07 -11.92 -25.91
N ARG A 460 -9.22 -12.62 -24.79
CA ARG A 460 -10.30 -13.60 -24.59
C ARG A 460 -10.95 -13.43 -23.22
N PHE A 461 -12.27 -13.29 -23.22
CA PHE A 461 -13.10 -13.24 -22.03
C PHE A 461 -14.15 -14.35 -22.06
N VAL A 462 -14.39 -15.00 -20.92
CA VAL A 462 -15.38 -16.06 -20.76
C VAL A 462 -16.16 -15.81 -19.48
N TYR A 463 -17.48 -15.87 -19.57
CA TYR A 463 -18.37 -15.73 -18.42
C TYR A 463 -19.56 -16.69 -18.50
N GLU A 464 -20.15 -16.98 -17.34
CA GLU A 464 -21.43 -17.66 -17.21
C GLU A 464 -22.53 -16.60 -17.17
N ALA A 465 -23.45 -16.60 -18.12
CA ALA A 465 -24.48 -15.59 -18.25
C ALA A 465 -25.68 -15.86 -17.33
N ASP A 466 -26.21 -14.81 -16.72
CA ASP A 466 -27.41 -14.89 -15.87
C ASP A 466 -28.73 -14.87 -16.68
N GLY A 467 -28.64 -14.74 -18.00
CA GLY A 467 -29.78 -14.74 -18.94
C GLY A 467 -30.53 -13.41 -19.04
N LYS A 468 -30.05 -12.35 -18.38
CA LYS A 468 -30.59 -10.98 -18.47
C LYS A 468 -29.46 -9.96 -18.42
N GLY A 469 -29.62 -8.85 -19.15
CA GLY A 469 -28.66 -7.75 -19.18
C GLY A 469 -27.62 -7.89 -20.28
N GLU A 470 -26.66 -6.97 -20.28
CA GLU A 470 -25.63 -6.83 -21.29
C GLU A 470 -24.25 -6.74 -20.64
N THR A 471 -23.28 -7.43 -21.22
CA THR A 471 -21.87 -7.35 -20.81
C THR A 471 -21.17 -6.28 -21.64
N GLU A 472 -20.50 -5.33 -20.99
CA GLU A 472 -19.69 -4.29 -21.63
C GLU A 472 -18.20 -4.66 -21.55
N ILE A 473 -17.53 -4.73 -22.69
CA ILE A 473 -16.08 -4.97 -22.79
C ILE A 473 -15.42 -3.76 -23.43
N PHE A 474 -14.51 -3.09 -22.71
CA PHE A 474 -13.67 -2.05 -23.28
C PHE A 474 -12.67 -2.65 -24.27
N VAL A 475 -12.47 -2.02 -25.41
CA VAL A 475 -11.50 -2.41 -26.45
C VAL A 475 -10.72 -1.17 -26.90
N PRO A 476 -9.56 -0.87 -26.29
CA PRO A 476 -8.88 0.40 -26.51
C PRO A 476 -8.30 0.56 -27.92
N ARG A 477 -8.59 1.67 -28.61
CA ARG A 477 -7.94 2.02 -29.89
C ARG A 477 -6.41 2.00 -29.81
N LEU A 478 -5.85 2.34 -28.64
CA LEU A 478 -4.41 2.25 -28.37
C LEU A 478 -3.82 0.86 -28.68
N GLN A 479 -4.56 -0.21 -28.42
CA GLN A 479 -4.13 -1.58 -28.67
C GLN A 479 -4.54 -2.08 -30.07
N TYR A 480 -5.51 -1.43 -30.72
CA TYR A 480 -6.10 -1.81 -32.01
C TYR A 480 -6.20 -0.60 -32.96
N PRO A 481 -5.08 0.05 -33.32
CA PRO A 481 -5.10 1.29 -34.11
C PRO A 481 -5.68 1.09 -35.53
N ASN A 482 -5.60 -0.13 -36.06
CA ASN A 482 -6.14 -0.51 -37.37
C ASN A 482 -7.50 -1.23 -37.27
N GLY A 483 -8.13 -1.19 -36.11
CA GLY A 483 -9.33 -1.95 -35.79
C GLY A 483 -9.05 -3.38 -35.36
N TYR A 484 -10.13 -4.13 -35.15
CA TYR A 484 -10.12 -5.47 -34.57
C TYR A 484 -11.28 -6.32 -35.09
N ASP A 485 -11.10 -7.63 -35.06
CA ASP A 485 -12.15 -8.62 -35.31
C ASP A 485 -12.66 -9.20 -34.00
N VAL A 486 -13.94 -9.62 -34.01
CA VAL A 486 -14.63 -10.16 -32.83
C VAL A 486 -15.30 -11.47 -33.20
N GLU A 487 -15.04 -12.49 -32.39
CA GLU A 487 -15.76 -13.75 -32.41
C GLU A 487 -16.49 -13.90 -31.08
N VAL A 488 -17.79 -14.24 -31.15
CA VAL A 488 -18.63 -14.48 -29.97
C VAL A 488 -19.22 -15.87 -30.04
N GLU A 489 -18.94 -16.68 -29.02
CA GLU A 489 -19.55 -17.98 -28.81
C GLU A 489 -20.69 -17.82 -27.78
N GLY A 490 -21.90 -18.29 -28.08
CA GLY A 490 -23.03 -18.28 -27.14
C GLY A 490 -23.70 -16.91 -26.92
N GLY A 491 -23.41 -15.92 -27.77
CA GLY A 491 -23.99 -14.58 -27.70
C GLY A 491 -23.80 -13.80 -28.98
N GLU A 492 -24.28 -12.56 -28.98
CA GLU A 492 -24.14 -11.58 -30.07
C GLU A 492 -23.46 -10.33 -29.52
N ALA A 493 -22.61 -9.69 -30.31
CA ALA A 493 -21.93 -8.45 -29.93
C ALA A 493 -22.29 -7.30 -30.87
N THR A 494 -22.52 -6.13 -30.28
CA THR A 494 -22.63 -4.84 -30.97
C THR A 494 -21.43 -3.99 -30.63
N ARG A 495 -20.90 -3.26 -31.62
CA ARG A 495 -19.77 -2.34 -31.44
C ARG A 495 -20.27 -0.94 -31.11
N ASP A 496 -19.72 -0.37 -30.05
CA ASP A 496 -19.80 1.05 -29.75
C ASP A 496 -18.40 1.65 -29.96
N GLU A 497 -18.14 2.05 -31.21
CA GLU A 497 -16.82 2.59 -31.59
C GLU A 497 -16.52 3.93 -30.92
N GLU A 498 -17.55 4.71 -30.56
CA GLU A 498 -17.39 6.02 -29.90
C GLU A 498 -16.83 5.84 -28.49
N ASN A 499 -17.42 4.93 -27.72
CA ASN A 499 -17.00 4.62 -26.35
C ASN A 499 -15.89 3.56 -26.27
N GLN A 500 -15.43 3.05 -27.42
CA GLN A 500 -14.44 1.97 -27.50
C GLN A 500 -14.89 0.72 -26.73
N SER A 501 -16.15 0.34 -26.90
CA SER A 501 -16.78 -0.77 -26.17
C SER A 501 -17.42 -1.80 -27.11
N LEU A 502 -17.47 -3.04 -26.63
CA LEU A 502 -18.28 -4.13 -27.17
C LEU A 502 -19.39 -4.45 -26.19
N LEU A 503 -20.61 -4.45 -26.68
CA LEU A 503 -21.83 -4.76 -25.94
C LEU A 503 -22.28 -6.17 -26.31
N VAL A 504 -22.32 -7.07 -25.33
CA VAL A 504 -22.50 -8.51 -25.56
C VAL A 504 -23.72 -9.03 -24.83
N HIS A 505 -24.66 -9.61 -25.58
CA HIS A 505 -25.87 -10.26 -25.06
C HIS A 505 -25.79 -11.78 -25.28
N ALA A 506 -26.15 -12.56 -24.27
CA ALA A 506 -26.14 -14.03 -24.34
C ALA A 506 -27.34 -14.56 -25.15
N VAL A 507 -27.14 -15.52 -26.05
CA VAL A 507 -28.19 -16.08 -26.90
C VAL A 507 -28.23 -17.60 -26.73
N GLY A 508 -29.25 -18.10 -26.02
CA GLY A 508 -29.52 -19.53 -25.88
C GLY A 508 -28.44 -20.36 -25.18
N SER A 509 -27.39 -19.73 -24.63
CA SER A 509 -26.28 -20.37 -23.93
C SER A 509 -26.05 -19.73 -22.57
N ASN A 510 -25.79 -20.57 -21.58
CA ASN A 510 -25.39 -20.11 -20.23
C ASN A 510 -23.91 -19.73 -20.19
N LYS A 511 -23.11 -20.03 -21.23
CA LYS A 511 -21.69 -19.71 -21.30
C LYS A 511 -21.41 -18.91 -22.55
N VAL A 512 -20.80 -17.74 -22.36
CA VAL A 512 -20.41 -16.84 -23.45
C VAL A 512 -18.89 -16.72 -23.47
N ALA A 513 -18.31 -16.76 -24.66
CA ALA A 513 -16.91 -16.44 -24.87
C ALA A 513 -16.75 -15.39 -25.96
N VAL A 514 -15.92 -14.38 -25.68
CA VAL A 514 -15.61 -13.30 -26.61
C VAL A 514 -14.12 -13.34 -26.89
N THR A 515 -13.75 -13.38 -28.16
CA THR A 515 -12.37 -13.27 -28.63
C THR A 515 -12.23 -12.01 -29.47
N VAL A 516 -11.22 -11.20 -29.17
CA VAL A 516 -10.87 -10.00 -29.95
C VAL A 516 -9.44 -10.14 -30.47
N THR A 517 -9.23 -9.87 -31.76
CA THR A 517 -7.92 -9.94 -32.42
C THR A 517 -7.67 -8.70 -33.28
N ARG A 518 -6.41 -8.28 -33.41
CA ARG A 518 -6.01 -7.22 -34.35
C ARG A 518 -6.31 -7.63 -35.79
N ARG A 519 -6.62 -6.65 -36.64
CA ARG A 519 -6.68 -6.78 -38.09
C ARG A 519 -5.30 -6.65 -38.73
#